data_AF-A0AAW8L1I9-F1
#
_entry.id   AF-A0AAW8L1I9-F1
#
_cell.length_a   1.000
_cell.length_b   1.000
_cell.length_c   1.000
_cell.angle_alpha   90.00
_cell.angle_beta   90.00
_cell.angle_gamma   90.00
#
_symmetry.space_group_name_H-M   'P 1'
#
loop_
_entity.id
_entity.type
_entity.pdbx_description
1 polymer ?
#
loop_
_entity_poly.entity_id
_entity_poly.type
_entity_poly.pdbx_seq_one_letter_code
_entity_poly.pdbx_strand_id
1 'polypeptide(L)'
;DLCQYDVIGLQTQTDQNTCMQTCMGLLEAQKILSDRISYKKRQILIKSYPIGVQPELIQRQAQQAFHTPYVFNFEDIPRQKTIIGVDRIDYSKGLLERFNAFATFLETNPEYHGLVRHLQVATPSRTDIPAYQRLYQRFKAKLELINEEFAHEDWRPIDCCFDTVQHDSLMHIY
;
A
#
# COMPACT_ATOMS: atom_id res chain seq x y z
N ASP A 1 -23.68 10.34 13.47
CA ASP A 1 -22.48 11.06 13.93
C ASP A 1 -21.65 10.13 14.82
N LEU A 2 -20.32 10.21 14.77
CA LEU A 2 -19.40 9.32 15.50
C LEU A 2 -19.56 9.41 17.02
N CYS A 3 -20.05 10.55 17.54
CA CYS A 3 -20.32 10.73 18.98
C CYS A 3 -21.50 9.89 19.52
N GLN A 4 -22.11 9.02 18.70
CA GLN A 4 -23.06 8.01 19.16
C GLN A 4 -22.37 6.82 19.83
N TYR A 5 -21.10 6.54 19.53
CA TYR A 5 -20.32 5.45 20.11
C TYR A 5 -19.67 5.86 21.43
N ASP A 6 -19.42 4.91 22.33
CA ASP A 6 -18.72 5.16 23.60
C ASP A 6 -17.20 5.27 23.42
N VAL A 7 -16.66 4.62 22.37
CA VAL A 7 -15.23 4.63 22.02
C VAL A 7 -15.07 4.88 20.53
N ILE A 8 -14.17 5.80 20.17
CA ILE A 8 -13.71 6.07 18.81
C ILE A 8 -12.22 5.73 18.76
N GLY A 9 -11.88 4.69 18.00
CA GLY A 9 -10.50 4.25 17.80
C GLY A 9 -9.92 4.77 16.48
N LEU A 10 -8.73 5.37 16.54
CA LEU A 10 -8.05 5.98 15.37
C LEU A 10 -6.62 5.46 15.24
N GLN A 11 -5.98 5.64 14.09
CA GLN A 11 -4.67 5.03 13.83
C GLN A 11 -3.52 5.80 14.49
N THR A 12 -3.60 7.13 14.54
CA THR A 12 -2.52 7.98 15.05
C THR A 12 -3.00 8.96 16.12
N GLN A 13 -2.05 9.44 16.93
CA GLN A 13 -2.31 10.52 17.88
C GLN A 13 -2.75 11.81 17.17
N THR A 14 -2.26 12.05 15.96
CA THR A 14 -2.69 13.19 15.12
C THR A 14 -4.16 13.06 14.76
N ASP A 15 -4.60 11.88 14.31
CA ASP A 15 -6.01 11.63 13.99
C ASP A 15 -6.89 11.80 15.23
N GLN A 16 -6.44 11.29 16.38
CA GLN A 16 -7.12 11.49 17.67
C GLN A 16 -7.29 12.98 17.98
N ASN A 17 -6.21 13.75 17.89
CA ASN A 17 -6.24 15.18 18.18
C ASN A 17 -7.18 15.91 17.22
N THR A 18 -7.09 15.61 15.91
CA THR A 18 -7.97 16.18 14.89
C THR A 18 -9.43 15.85 15.16
N CYS A 19 -9.74 14.58 15.45
CA CYS A 19 -11.10 14.14 15.75
C CYS A 19 -11.68 14.86 16.99
N MET A 20 -10.88 14.97 18.07
CA MET A 20 -11.25 15.74 19.25
C MET A 20 -11.57 17.20 18.90
N GLN A 21 -10.69 17.87 18.14
CA GLN A 21 -10.90 19.26 17.72
C GLN A 21 -12.15 19.42 16.84
N THR A 22 -12.39 18.49 15.92
CA THR A 22 -13.58 18.49 15.06
C THR A 22 -14.85 18.33 15.88
N CYS A 23 -14.89 17.41 16.86
CA CYS A 23 -16.04 17.25 17.75
C CYS A 23 -16.28 18.50 18.61
N MET A 24 -15.22 19.12 19.13
CA MET A 24 -15.32 20.34 19.91
C MET A 24 -15.81 21.53 19.08
N GLY A 25 -15.30 21.68 17.84
CA GLY A 25 -15.61 22.81 16.98
C GLY A 25 -16.95 22.70 16.23
N LEU A 26 -17.33 21.51 15.76
CA LEU A 26 -18.55 21.32 14.97
C LEU A 26 -19.76 20.89 15.78
N LEU A 27 -19.54 20.16 16.88
CA LEU A 27 -20.61 19.60 17.71
C LEU A 27 -20.69 20.28 19.08
N GLU A 28 -19.83 21.28 19.35
CA GLU A 28 -19.74 21.95 20.65
C GLU A 28 -19.52 20.97 21.81
N ALA A 29 -18.86 19.83 21.53
CA ALA A 29 -18.53 18.86 22.56
C ALA A 29 -17.52 19.46 23.55
N GLN A 30 -17.68 19.18 24.83
CA GLN A 30 -16.81 19.71 25.87
C GLN A 30 -15.69 18.72 26.17
N LYS A 31 -14.44 19.19 26.11
CA LYS A 31 -13.31 18.36 26.51
C LYS A 31 -13.36 18.10 28.01
N ILE A 32 -13.27 16.82 28.39
CA ILE A 32 -13.16 16.39 29.81
C ILE A 32 -11.70 16.08 30.13
N LEU A 33 -11.06 15.26 29.29
CA LEU A 33 -9.66 14.84 29.43
C LEU A 33 -8.95 14.92 28.06
N SER A 34 -7.67 14.58 28.02
CA SER A 34 -6.89 14.55 26.77
C SER A 34 -7.46 13.59 25.72
N ASP A 35 -8.11 12.50 26.14
CA ASP A 35 -8.70 11.47 25.30
C ASP A 35 -10.22 11.35 25.47
N ARG A 36 -10.89 12.30 26.15
CA ARG A 36 -12.33 12.22 26.39
C ARG A 36 -13.06 13.53 26.18
N ILE A 37 -14.23 13.42 25.56
CA ILE A 37 -15.21 14.51 25.41
C ILE A 37 -16.54 14.15 26.07
N SER A 38 -17.25 15.18 26.50
CA SER A 38 -18.66 15.15 26.85
C SER A 38 -19.44 15.69 25.67
N TYR A 39 -20.40 14.92 25.18
CA TYR A 39 -21.35 15.41 24.18
C TYR A 39 -22.76 15.02 24.62
N LYS A 40 -23.61 16.04 24.80
CA LYS A 40 -24.94 15.89 25.40
C LYS A 40 -24.84 15.25 26.80
N LYS A 41 -25.31 14.01 26.94
CA LYS A 41 -25.28 13.22 28.19
C LYS A 41 -24.35 12.00 28.10
N ARG A 42 -23.46 11.97 27.11
CA ARG A 42 -22.54 10.86 26.86
C ARG A 42 -21.10 11.32 27.06
N GLN A 43 -20.29 10.44 27.61
CA GLN A 43 -18.84 10.58 27.62
C GLN A 43 -18.27 9.64 26.56
N ILE A 44 -17.39 10.17 25.72
CA ILE A 44 -16.83 9.45 24.58
C ILE A 44 -15.32 9.43 24.74
N LEU A 45 -14.74 8.24 24.69
CA LEU A 45 -13.30 8.02 24.65
C LEU A 45 -12.82 8.08 23.19
N ILE A 46 -11.90 8.97 22.87
CA ILE A 46 -11.28 9.09 21.55
C ILE A 46 -9.80 8.82 21.71
N LYS A 47 -9.32 7.71 21.15
CA LYS A 47 -7.95 7.26 21.39
C LYS A 47 -7.29 6.62 20.17
N SER A 48 -5.99 6.81 20.06
CA SER A 48 -5.14 6.14 19.08
C SER A 48 -4.93 4.66 19.45
N TYR A 49 -5.37 3.76 18.57
CA TYR A 49 -5.13 2.33 18.59
C TYR A 49 -4.55 1.91 17.23
N PRO A 50 -3.24 2.08 17.00
CA PRO A 50 -2.60 1.67 15.76
C PRO A 50 -2.81 0.16 15.56
N ILE A 51 -3.32 -0.24 14.40
CA ILE A 51 -3.53 -1.66 14.11
C ILE A 51 -2.18 -2.36 13.86
N GLY A 52 -1.99 -3.50 14.51
CA GLY A 52 -0.83 -4.37 14.30
C GLY A 52 -1.16 -5.55 13.38
N VAL A 53 -0.13 -6.35 13.09
CA VAL A 53 -0.24 -7.66 12.43
C VAL A 53 0.07 -8.78 13.43
N GLN A 54 0.05 -10.04 13.00
CA GLN A 54 0.50 -11.20 13.79
C GLN A 54 1.85 -11.70 13.25
N PRO A 55 2.99 -11.17 13.73
CA PRO A 55 4.29 -11.43 13.13
C PRO A 55 4.68 -12.91 13.16
N GLU A 56 4.40 -13.62 14.24
CA GLU A 56 4.77 -15.03 14.40
C GLU A 56 3.98 -15.93 13.44
N LEU A 57 2.72 -15.60 13.18
CA LEU A 57 1.89 -16.32 12.20
C LEU A 57 2.42 -16.10 10.78
N ILE A 58 2.67 -14.83 10.43
CA ILE A 58 3.22 -14.44 9.13
C ILE A 58 4.56 -15.14 8.87
N GLN A 59 5.46 -15.14 9.86
CA GLN A 59 6.76 -15.80 9.75
C GLN A 59 6.63 -17.31 9.52
N ARG A 60 5.71 -17.97 10.24
CA ARG A 60 5.45 -19.41 10.04
C ARG A 60 4.89 -19.69 8.65
N GLN A 61 3.97 -18.85 8.16
CA GLN A 61 3.37 -19.01 6.83
C GLN A 61 4.41 -18.80 5.72
N ALA A 62 5.29 -17.80 5.84
CA ALA A 62 6.39 -17.59 4.90
C ALA A 62 7.35 -18.78 4.84
N GLN A 63 7.69 -19.37 5.99
CA GLN A 63 8.51 -20.59 6.06
C GLN A 63 7.82 -21.83 5.46
N GLN A 64 6.50 -21.81 5.29
CA GLN A 64 5.73 -22.93 4.72
C GLN A 64 5.37 -22.71 3.24
N ALA A 65 5.53 -21.50 2.74
CA ALA A 65 5.14 -21.11 1.38
C ALA A 65 6.05 -21.68 0.27
N PHE A 66 7.06 -22.52 0.57
CA PHE A 66 8.00 -23.06 -0.42
C PHE A 66 7.34 -23.88 -1.55
N HIS A 67 6.10 -24.35 -1.38
CA HIS A 67 5.39 -25.17 -2.37
C HIS A 67 4.27 -24.42 -3.11
N THR A 68 4.06 -23.13 -2.83
CA THR A 68 3.03 -22.35 -3.54
C THR A 68 3.54 -21.91 -4.92
N PRO A 69 2.69 -21.91 -5.96
CA PRO A 69 3.07 -21.38 -7.26
C PRO A 69 3.55 -19.94 -7.17
N TYR A 70 4.61 -19.63 -7.91
CA TYR A 70 5.16 -18.28 -7.95
C TYR A 70 4.23 -17.33 -8.69
N VAL A 71 4.03 -16.12 -8.14
CA VAL A 71 3.29 -15.04 -8.81
C VAL A 71 4.09 -14.44 -9.96
N PHE A 72 5.42 -14.42 -9.81
CA PHE A 72 6.38 -13.96 -10.82
C PHE A 72 7.33 -15.10 -11.13
N ASN A 73 7.85 -15.20 -12.36
CA ASN A 73 8.93 -16.15 -12.61
C ASN A 73 10.19 -15.69 -11.86
N PHE A 74 10.82 -16.59 -11.11
CA PHE A 74 12.09 -16.35 -10.42
C PHE A 74 13.27 -17.13 -11.04
N GLU A 75 13.01 -18.10 -11.93
CA GLU A 75 14.04 -18.94 -12.55
C GLU A 75 14.97 -18.14 -13.47
N ASP A 76 14.46 -17.08 -14.09
CA ASP A 76 15.25 -16.15 -14.93
C ASP A 76 16.14 -15.20 -14.11
N ILE A 77 16.05 -15.22 -12.76
CA ILE A 77 16.60 -14.18 -11.87
C ILE A 77 17.62 -14.69 -10.84
N PRO A 78 18.66 -15.48 -11.19
CA PRO A 78 19.72 -15.74 -10.21
C PRO A 78 20.63 -14.53 -9.93
N ARG A 79 20.50 -13.41 -10.66
CA ARG A 79 21.50 -12.31 -10.63
C ARG A 79 20.96 -10.88 -10.48
N GLN A 80 19.64 -10.67 -10.41
CA GLN A 80 19.07 -9.31 -10.29
C GLN A 80 18.63 -8.98 -8.87
N LYS A 81 18.90 -7.75 -8.43
CA LYS A 81 18.28 -7.18 -7.24
C LYS A 81 16.81 -6.88 -7.55
N THR A 82 15.94 -7.31 -6.65
CA THR A 82 14.49 -7.21 -6.86
C THR A 82 13.89 -6.20 -5.88
N ILE A 83 13.18 -5.21 -6.41
CA ILE A 83 12.30 -4.32 -5.65
C ILE A 83 10.90 -4.92 -5.71
N ILE A 84 10.21 -5.03 -4.57
CA ILE A 84 8.86 -5.60 -4.50
C ILE A 84 7.89 -4.53 -3.98
N GLY A 85 6.78 -4.35 -4.69
CA GLY A 85 5.63 -3.57 -4.26
C GLY A 85 4.36 -4.43 -4.25
N VAL A 86 3.58 -4.35 -3.18
CA VAL A 86 2.29 -5.04 -3.07
C VAL A 86 1.27 -4.03 -2.55
N ASP A 87 0.44 -3.51 -3.44
CA ASP A 87 -0.47 -2.42 -3.14
C ASP A 87 -1.73 -2.55 -4.01
N ARG A 88 -2.86 -2.01 -3.54
CA ARG A 88 -4.01 -1.79 -4.43
C ARG A 88 -3.74 -0.59 -5.31
N ILE A 89 -4.34 -0.57 -6.50
CA ILE A 89 -4.33 0.63 -7.35
C ILE A 89 -5.25 1.69 -6.73
N ASP A 90 -4.64 2.53 -5.90
CA ASP A 90 -5.26 3.58 -5.11
C ASP A 90 -4.32 4.79 -5.03
N TYR A 91 -4.85 6.00 -5.19
CA TYR A 91 -4.05 7.23 -5.27
C TYR A 91 -3.31 7.54 -3.97
N SER A 92 -3.72 6.97 -2.84
CA SER A 92 -3.03 7.12 -1.55
C SER A 92 -1.73 6.31 -1.44
N LYS A 93 -1.43 5.44 -2.41
CA LYS A 93 -0.32 4.49 -2.35
C LYS A 93 0.97 4.94 -3.02
N GLY A 94 0.97 6.09 -3.71
CA GLY A 94 2.17 6.64 -4.31
C GLY A 94 2.74 5.79 -5.46
N LEU A 95 1.89 5.05 -6.17
CA LEU A 95 2.31 4.06 -7.18
C LEU A 95 3.01 4.71 -8.38
N LEU A 96 2.45 5.81 -8.88
CA LEU A 96 3.03 6.53 -10.03
C LEU A 96 4.35 7.19 -9.64
N GLU A 97 4.42 7.72 -8.43
CA GLU A 97 5.60 8.34 -7.85
C GLU A 97 6.74 7.32 -7.71
N ARG A 98 6.42 6.10 -7.25
CA ARG A 98 7.38 4.99 -7.19
C ARG A 98 7.91 4.61 -8.56
N PHE A 99 7.04 4.50 -9.57
CA PHE A 99 7.45 4.21 -10.95
C PHE A 99 8.29 5.34 -11.56
N ASN A 100 7.94 6.61 -11.29
CA ASN A 100 8.76 7.74 -11.73
C ASN A 100 10.15 7.72 -11.07
N ALA A 101 10.23 7.46 -9.76
CA ALA A 101 11.51 7.35 -9.06
C ALA A 101 12.37 6.21 -9.63
N PHE A 102 11.76 5.06 -9.94
CA PHE A 102 12.46 3.95 -10.56
C PHE A 102 12.93 4.28 -11.99
N ALA A 103 12.09 4.93 -12.81
CA ALA A 103 12.49 5.40 -14.13
C ALA A 103 13.69 6.35 -14.05
N THR A 104 13.63 7.37 -13.19
CA THR A 104 14.75 8.30 -12.97
C THR A 104 16.01 7.58 -12.50
N PHE A 105 15.88 6.54 -11.66
CA PHE A 105 17.02 5.70 -11.28
C PHE A 105 17.63 4.98 -12.50
N LEU A 106 16.82 4.39 -13.38
CA LEU A 106 17.31 3.71 -14.58
C LEU A 106 17.94 4.70 -15.59
N GLU A 107 17.37 5.89 -15.75
CA GLU A 107 17.92 6.95 -16.60
C GLU A 107 19.31 7.40 -16.13
N THR A 108 19.47 7.55 -14.82
CA THR A 108 20.69 8.11 -14.21
C THR A 108 21.77 7.08 -13.93
N ASN A 109 21.44 5.78 -13.93
CA ASN A 109 22.38 4.70 -13.63
C ASN A 109 22.24 3.52 -14.63
N PRO A 110 22.66 3.70 -15.90
CA PRO A 110 22.57 2.66 -16.92
C PRO A 110 23.31 1.36 -16.58
N GLU A 111 24.31 1.41 -15.69
CA GLU A 111 25.04 0.23 -15.22
C GLU A 111 24.18 -0.78 -14.44
N TYR A 112 22.98 -0.38 -14.01
CA TYR A 112 22.02 -1.27 -13.34
C TYR A 112 20.99 -1.88 -14.28
N HIS A 113 21.02 -1.55 -15.58
CA HIS A 113 20.17 -2.20 -16.57
C HIS A 113 20.49 -3.70 -16.60
N GLY A 114 19.45 -4.54 -16.58
CA GLY A 114 19.60 -5.99 -16.45
C GLY A 114 20.05 -6.49 -15.08
N LEU A 115 20.36 -5.61 -14.11
CA LEU A 115 20.77 -5.98 -12.75
C LEU A 115 19.71 -5.67 -11.69
N VAL A 116 18.75 -4.81 -11.98
CA VAL A 116 17.65 -4.46 -11.08
C VAL A 116 16.32 -4.65 -11.79
N ARG A 117 15.32 -5.13 -11.06
CA ARG A 117 13.93 -5.20 -11.52
C ARG A 117 12.95 -4.79 -10.42
N HIS A 118 11.78 -4.36 -10.84
CA HIS A 118 10.66 -4.00 -9.97
C HIS A 118 9.50 -4.96 -10.19
N LEU A 119 9.17 -5.77 -9.19
CA LEU A 119 7.98 -6.61 -9.16
C LEU A 119 6.85 -5.87 -8.46
N GLN A 120 5.70 -5.74 -9.10
CA GLN A 120 4.56 -5.05 -8.55
C GLN A 120 3.31 -5.92 -8.58
N VAL A 121 2.76 -6.25 -7.43
CA VAL A 121 1.37 -6.71 -7.33
C VAL A 121 0.49 -5.48 -7.17
N ALA A 122 -0.41 -5.24 -8.12
CA ALA A 122 -1.24 -4.06 -8.23
C ALA A 122 -2.70 -4.42 -8.53
N THR A 123 -3.45 -4.85 -7.52
CA THR A 123 -4.85 -5.25 -7.72
C THR A 123 -5.74 -4.01 -7.94
N PRO A 124 -6.53 -3.93 -9.03
CA PRO A 124 -7.51 -2.88 -9.23
C PRO A 124 -8.50 -2.80 -8.08
N SER A 125 -8.87 -1.58 -7.68
CA SER A 125 -9.84 -1.37 -6.61
C SER A 125 -10.83 -0.27 -6.99
N ARG A 126 -12.08 -0.38 -6.52
CA ARG A 126 -13.14 0.63 -6.73
C ARG A 126 -13.30 1.03 -8.19
N THR A 127 -13.38 0.03 -9.07
CA THR A 127 -13.40 0.18 -10.54
C THR A 127 -14.66 0.88 -11.05
N ASP A 128 -15.66 1.07 -10.20
CA ASP A 128 -16.88 1.85 -10.42
C ASP A 128 -16.66 3.37 -10.27
N ILE A 129 -15.57 3.80 -9.63
CA ILE A 129 -15.27 5.22 -9.41
C ILE A 129 -14.39 5.76 -10.54
N PRO A 130 -14.80 6.82 -11.28
CA PRO A 130 -14.04 7.35 -12.43
C PRO A 130 -12.60 7.76 -12.12
N ALA A 131 -12.34 8.26 -10.91
CA ALA A 131 -10.98 8.62 -10.47
C ALA A 131 -10.05 7.40 -10.42
N TYR A 132 -10.55 6.25 -9.95
CA TYR A 132 -9.79 5.00 -9.88
C TYR A 132 -9.55 4.41 -11.27
N GLN A 133 -10.55 4.51 -12.17
CA GLN A 133 -10.37 4.12 -13.58
C GLN A 133 -9.27 4.94 -14.26
N ARG A 134 -9.27 6.27 -14.10
CA ARG A 134 -8.21 7.13 -14.64
C ARG A 134 -6.84 6.80 -14.06
N LEU A 135 -6.75 6.55 -12.75
CA LEU A 135 -5.51 6.12 -12.11
C LEU A 135 -5.01 4.80 -12.70
N TYR A 136 -5.89 3.81 -12.87
CA TYR A 136 -5.55 2.53 -13.48
C TYR A 136 -4.98 2.70 -14.89
N GLN A 137 -5.61 3.51 -15.74
CA GLN A 137 -5.12 3.77 -17.08
C GLN A 137 -3.76 4.48 -17.07
N ARG A 138 -3.56 5.48 -16.22
CA ARG A 138 -2.27 6.16 -16.06
C ARG A 138 -1.18 5.23 -15.55
N PHE A 139 -1.52 4.34 -14.61
CA PHE A 139 -0.61 3.35 -14.06
C PHE A 139 -0.14 2.38 -15.15
N LYS A 140 -1.07 1.81 -15.93
CA LYS A 140 -0.73 0.95 -17.07
C LYS A 140 0.10 1.68 -18.11
N ALA A 141 -0.30 2.88 -18.52
CA ALA A 141 0.44 3.65 -19.51
C ALA A 141 1.88 3.95 -19.06
N LYS A 142 2.08 4.29 -17.77
CA LYS A 142 3.43 4.53 -17.23
C LYS A 142 4.25 3.24 -17.16
N LEU A 143 3.63 2.13 -16.77
CA LEU A 143 4.27 0.80 -16.78
C LEU A 143 4.78 0.43 -18.17
N GLU A 144 3.93 0.56 -19.20
CA GLU A 144 4.32 0.24 -20.58
C GLU A 144 5.40 1.20 -21.07
N LEU A 145 5.25 2.51 -20.85
CA LEU A 145 6.25 3.50 -21.26
C LEU A 145 7.65 3.19 -20.71
N ILE A 146 7.76 2.89 -19.41
CA ILE A 146 9.06 2.55 -18.80
C ILE A 146 9.62 1.26 -19.42
N ASN A 147 8.78 0.23 -19.59
CA ASN A 147 9.25 -1.02 -20.17
C ASN A 147 9.64 -0.84 -21.65
N GLU A 148 8.91 -0.06 -22.43
CA GLU A 148 9.27 0.26 -23.82
C GLU A 148 10.61 1.01 -23.92
N GLU A 149 10.90 1.88 -22.96
CA GLU A 149 12.13 2.67 -22.94
C GLU A 149 13.37 1.88 -22.54
N PHE A 150 13.26 1.02 -21.52
CA PHE A 150 14.43 0.36 -20.91
C PHE A 150 14.51 -1.15 -21.17
N ALA A 151 13.43 -1.83 -21.55
CA ALA A 151 13.51 -3.27 -21.77
C ALA A 151 14.41 -3.59 -22.97
N HIS A 152 15.25 -4.60 -22.82
CA HIS A 152 16.08 -5.13 -23.88
C HIS A 152 16.37 -6.60 -23.61
N GLU A 153 16.67 -7.36 -24.68
CA GLU A 153 17.02 -8.79 -24.60
C GLU A 153 15.98 -9.58 -23.78
N ASP A 154 16.41 -10.20 -22.67
CA ASP A 154 15.61 -10.99 -21.73
C ASP A 154 15.28 -10.23 -20.43
N TRP A 155 15.46 -8.90 -20.40
CA TRP A 155 15.22 -8.09 -19.21
C TRP A 155 14.03 -7.15 -19.40
N ARG A 156 13.05 -7.31 -18.49
CA ARG A 156 11.95 -6.36 -18.31
C ARG A 156 12.13 -5.62 -16.97
N PRO A 157 12.28 -4.28 -16.98
CA PRO A 157 12.52 -3.52 -15.76
C PRO A 157 11.40 -3.61 -14.73
N ILE A 158 10.14 -3.63 -15.19
CA ILE A 158 8.96 -3.75 -14.31
C ILE A 158 8.05 -4.89 -14.76
N ASP A 159 7.84 -5.86 -13.87
CA ASP A 159 6.83 -6.91 -14.00
C ASP A 159 5.66 -6.62 -13.04
N CYS A 160 4.43 -6.69 -13.54
CA CYS A 160 3.24 -6.30 -12.79
C CYS A 160 2.13 -7.36 -12.87
N CYS A 161 1.73 -7.87 -11.71
CA CYS A 161 0.56 -8.73 -11.55
C CYS A 161 -0.65 -7.89 -11.14
N PHE A 162 -1.73 -7.97 -11.91
CA PHE A 162 -2.97 -7.22 -11.64
C PHE A 162 -4.04 -8.05 -10.90
N ASP A 163 -3.79 -9.34 -10.70
CA ASP A 163 -4.74 -10.25 -10.08
C ASP A 163 -4.76 -10.13 -8.56
N THR A 164 -5.78 -10.76 -7.96
CA THR A 164 -5.79 -10.98 -6.51
C THR A 164 -4.87 -12.14 -6.19
N VAL A 165 -3.83 -11.86 -5.41
CA VAL A 165 -2.85 -12.85 -5.00
C VAL A 165 -3.22 -13.39 -3.61
N GLN A 166 -3.16 -14.71 -3.45
CA GLN A 166 -3.42 -15.36 -2.16
C GLN A 166 -2.32 -15.02 -1.14
N HIS A 167 -2.68 -15.05 0.14
CA HIS A 167 -1.76 -14.64 1.21
C HIS A 167 -0.48 -15.47 1.23
N ASP A 168 -0.59 -16.79 1.08
CA ASP A 168 0.54 -17.72 1.03
C ASP A 168 1.49 -17.43 -0.15
N SER A 169 0.94 -17.09 -1.31
CA SER A 169 1.68 -16.71 -2.52
C SER A 169 2.40 -15.37 -2.34
N LEU A 170 1.83 -14.43 -1.59
CA LEU A 170 2.53 -13.19 -1.19
C LEU A 170 3.66 -13.47 -0.20
N MET A 171 3.45 -14.39 0.75
CA MET A 171 4.47 -14.76 1.73
C MET A 171 5.67 -15.46 1.08
N HIS A 172 5.50 -16.04 -0.10
CA HIS A 172 6.60 -16.57 -0.89
C HIS A 172 7.52 -15.46 -1.46
N ILE A 173 6.96 -14.28 -1.74
CA ILE A 173 7.68 -13.16 -2.37
C ILE A 173 8.45 -12.33 -1.32
N TYR A 174 7.98 -12.31 -0.07
CA TYR A 174 8.61 -11.60 1.05
C TYR A 174 9.72 -12.41 1.71
#